data_AF-A0A1F1DH35-F1
#
_entry.id   AF-A0A1F1DH35-F1
#
_cell.length_a   1.000
_cell.length_b   1.000
_cell.length_c   1.000
_cell.angle_alpha   90.00
_cell.angle_beta   90.00
_cell.angle_gamma   90.00
#
_symmetry.space_group_name_H-M   'P 1'
#
loop_
_entity.id
_entity.type
_entity.pdbx_description
1 polymer ?
#
loop_
_entity_poly.entity_id
_entity_poly.type
_entity_poly.pdbx_seq_one_letter_code
_entity_poly.pdbx_strand_id
1 'polypeptide(L)'
;MTDQPVHLDFGAPSTESIPPRIPGRVRLGVMGGTFDPIHHGHLVAASEVAAVFDLDEVVFVPTGQPWQKVGERHVSDAEHRYLMTVIATASNPRFTVSRIDIDRGGATYTFDTLNELRALRPDADLFFITGADAISQIMTWRNAHKLWDLATFVGVTRPDHELDPPLAEGRHITTLKIPAMAISSTDIRRRAAEDAPIWYLVPDGVVQYIAKYGLYKKDALTAYRDGLPRVKDESGQAPQSTNNEGTHE
;
A
#
# COMPACT_ATOMS: atom_id res chain seq x y z
N MET A 1 -28.97 26.96 -25.06
CA MET A 1 -28.43 26.09 -24.00
C MET A 1 -26.93 26.14 -24.13
N THR A 2 -26.28 26.95 -23.30
CA THR A 2 -24.83 27.15 -23.31
C THR A 2 -24.17 26.00 -22.57
N ASP A 3 -23.33 25.27 -23.29
CA ASP A 3 -22.45 24.22 -22.80
C ASP A 3 -21.41 24.86 -21.88
N GLN A 4 -21.64 24.85 -20.56
CA GLN A 4 -20.60 25.19 -19.60
C GLN A 4 -19.85 23.92 -19.24
N PRO A 5 -18.52 23.87 -19.40
CA PRO A 5 -17.74 22.73 -18.95
C PRO A 5 -17.94 22.58 -17.44
N VAL A 6 -18.34 21.37 -17.02
CA VAL A 6 -18.34 20.98 -15.61
C VAL A 6 -16.88 20.91 -15.17
N HIS A 7 -16.36 22.01 -14.63
CA HIS A 7 -15.11 21.99 -13.89
C HIS A 7 -15.35 21.21 -12.60
N LEU A 8 -14.95 19.94 -12.59
CA LEU A 8 -14.76 19.20 -11.35
C LEU A 8 -13.54 19.82 -10.65
N ASP A 9 -13.80 20.80 -9.78
CA ASP A 9 -12.78 21.34 -8.89
C ASP A 9 -12.50 20.31 -7.79
N PHE A 10 -11.46 19.50 -7.99
CA PHE A 10 -11.04 18.50 -7.00
C PHE A 10 -10.30 19.12 -5.81
N GLY A 11 -10.19 20.44 -5.72
CA GLY A 11 -9.47 21.15 -4.67
C GLY A 11 -7.99 20.80 -4.75
N ALA A 12 -7.23 21.57 -5.54
CA ALA A 12 -5.78 21.47 -5.50
C ALA A 12 -5.30 21.61 -4.04
N PRO A 13 -4.43 20.72 -3.54
CA PRO A 13 -3.88 20.88 -2.20
C PRO A 13 -3.24 22.26 -2.09
N SER A 14 -3.33 22.89 -0.92
CA SER A 14 -2.59 24.12 -0.68
C SER A 14 -1.10 23.83 -0.88
N THR A 15 -0.54 24.43 -1.94
CA THR A 15 0.86 24.25 -2.37
C THR A 15 1.88 24.60 -1.29
N GLU A 16 1.46 25.31 -0.24
CA GLU A 16 2.24 25.65 0.95
C GLU A 16 2.67 24.43 1.80
N SER A 17 2.12 23.24 1.56
CA SER A 17 2.41 22.02 2.32
C SER A 17 3.41 21.06 1.65
N ILE A 18 3.79 21.31 0.38
CA ILE A 18 4.69 20.44 -0.38
C ILE A 18 6.14 20.93 -0.18
N PRO A 19 7.06 20.09 0.33
CA PRO A 19 8.47 20.47 0.45
C PRO A 19 9.05 20.91 -0.91
N PRO A 20 10.01 21.86 -0.96
CA PRO A 20 10.66 22.25 -2.20
C PRO A 20 11.51 21.11 -2.78
N ARG A 21 11.68 21.06 -4.10
CA ARG A 21 12.50 20.03 -4.76
C ARG A 21 13.97 20.34 -4.54
N ILE A 22 14.72 19.37 -4.01
CA ILE A 22 16.17 19.48 -3.86
C ILE A 22 16.81 18.95 -5.15
N PRO A 23 17.56 19.78 -5.90
CA PRO A 23 18.20 19.34 -7.14
C PRO A 23 19.11 18.13 -6.91
N GLY A 24 19.00 17.13 -7.79
CA GLY A 24 19.82 15.91 -7.73
C GLY A 24 19.34 14.83 -6.75
N ARG A 25 18.30 15.10 -5.94
CA ARG A 25 17.67 14.08 -5.09
C ARG A 25 16.46 13.47 -5.78
N VAL A 26 16.29 12.17 -5.59
CA VAL A 26 15.12 11.41 -6.08
C VAL A 26 13.97 11.60 -5.10
N ARG A 27 12.78 11.92 -5.59
CA ARG A 27 11.55 11.90 -4.78
C ARG A 27 10.88 10.55 -4.89
N LEU A 28 10.95 9.77 -3.81
CA LEU A 28 10.44 8.40 -3.75
C LEU A 28 9.17 8.33 -2.89
N GLY A 29 8.04 8.08 -3.53
CA GLY A 29 6.80 7.71 -2.84
C GLY A 29 6.88 6.29 -2.31
N VAL A 30 6.52 6.08 -1.05
CA VAL A 30 6.46 4.77 -0.40
C VAL A 30 5.00 4.50 -0.05
N MET A 31 4.34 3.59 -0.77
CA MET A 31 2.98 3.17 -0.47
C MET A 31 3.00 1.79 0.19
N GLY A 32 2.96 1.78 1.52
CA GLY A 32 2.81 0.55 2.30
C GLY A 32 1.36 0.08 2.33
N GLY A 33 1.13 -1.23 2.22
CA GLY A 33 -0.23 -1.76 2.29
C GLY A 33 -0.28 -3.28 2.35
N THR A 34 -1.37 -3.82 2.89
CA THR A 34 -1.58 -5.28 2.83
C THR A 34 -1.77 -5.74 1.38
N PHE A 35 -2.45 -4.94 0.54
CA PHE A 35 -2.74 -5.23 -0.86
C PHE A 35 -3.38 -6.62 -1.06
N ASP A 36 -4.53 -6.84 -0.42
CA ASP A 36 -5.20 -8.14 -0.36
C ASP A 36 -6.66 -8.08 -0.88
N PRO A 37 -6.88 -7.79 -2.19
CA PRO A 37 -5.88 -7.52 -3.22
C PRO A 37 -5.57 -6.02 -3.36
N ILE A 38 -4.51 -5.68 -4.10
CA ILE A 38 -4.35 -4.34 -4.68
C ILE A 38 -5.52 -4.04 -5.63
N HIS A 39 -5.85 -2.75 -5.80
CA HIS A 39 -7.03 -2.32 -6.56
C HIS A 39 -6.84 -0.91 -7.12
N HIS A 40 -7.73 -0.48 -8.03
CA HIS A 40 -7.60 0.83 -8.67
C HIS A 40 -7.54 1.99 -7.66
N GLY A 41 -8.22 1.88 -6.51
CA GLY A 41 -8.10 2.86 -5.41
C GLY A 41 -6.66 3.17 -5.00
N HIS A 42 -5.81 2.13 -4.87
CA HIS A 42 -4.40 2.31 -4.54
C HIS A 42 -3.63 2.96 -5.69
N LEU A 43 -3.90 2.53 -6.93
CA LEU A 43 -3.20 3.02 -8.12
C LEU A 43 -3.50 4.50 -8.40
N VAL A 44 -4.76 4.91 -8.27
CA VAL A 44 -5.16 6.31 -8.40
C VAL A 44 -4.52 7.14 -7.30
N ALA A 45 -4.59 6.70 -6.04
CA ALA A 45 -3.94 7.39 -4.93
C ALA A 45 -2.43 7.61 -5.18
N ALA A 46 -1.71 6.56 -5.58
CA ALA A 46 -0.29 6.66 -5.90
C ALA A 46 -0.02 7.60 -7.08
N SER A 47 -0.86 7.57 -8.12
CA SER A 47 -0.71 8.40 -9.31
C SER A 47 -0.93 9.88 -9.02
N GLU A 48 -1.99 10.20 -8.27
CA GLU A 48 -2.31 11.58 -7.87
C GLU A 48 -1.21 12.16 -6.99
N VAL A 49 -0.75 11.40 -5.98
CA VAL A 49 0.36 11.83 -5.13
C VAL A 49 1.64 12.00 -5.95
N ALA A 50 1.93 11.09 -6.88
CA ALA A 50 3.09 11.24 -7.76
C ALA A 50 3.05 12.50 -8.61
N ALA A 51 1.87 12.87 -9.13
CA ALA A 51 1.69 14.09 -9.90
C ALA A 51 1.84 15.34 -9.04
N VAL A 52 1.16 15.39 -7.90
CA VAL A 52 1.12 16.56 -7.00
C VAL A 52 2.47 16.84 -6.36
N PHE A 53 3.14 15.80 -5.86
CA PHE A 53 4.41 15.93 -5.14
C PHE A 53 5.63 15.83 -6.06
N ASP A 54 5.41 15.77 -7.39
CA ASP A 54 6.48 15.66 -8.38
C ASP A 54 7.43 14.48 -8.06
N LEU A 55 6.83 13.31 -7.79
CA LEU A 55 7.58 12.11 -7.46
C LEU A 55 8.18 11.49 -8.72
N ASP A 56 9.43 11.07 -8.61
CA ASP A 56 10.14 10.36 -9.67
C ASP A 56 9.71 8.89 -9.74
N GLU A 57 9.41 8.30 -8.58
CA GLU A 57 9.08 6.89 -8.41
C GLU A 57 8.06 6.72 -7.27
N VAL A 58 7.14 5.76 -7.40
CA VAL A 58 6.34 5.25 -6.27
C VAL A 58 6.60 3.76 -6.11
N VAL A 59 7.21 3.39 -4.99
CA VAL A 59 7.41 2.01 -4.59
C VAL A 59 6.24 1.51 -3.73
N PHE A 60 5.57 0.49 -4.22
CA PHE A 60 4.55 -0.24 -3.46
C PHE A 60 5.25 -1.28 -2.59
N VAL A 61 4.90 -1.31 -1.30
CA VAL A 61 5.48 -2.22 -0.31
C VAL A 61 4.39 -3.10 0.28
N PRO A 62 4.15 -4.31 -0.28
CA PRO A 62 3.25 -5.27 0.32
C PRO A 62 3.78 -5.71 1.68
N THR A 63 2.95 -5.59 2.73
CA THR A 63 3.36 -5.99 4.10
C THR A 63 3.74 -7.47 4.13
N GLY A 64 4.75 -7.85 4.93
CA GLY A 64 5.07 -9.25 5.23
C GLY A 64 3.99 -9.89 6.09
N GLN A 65 4.11 -9.77 7.41
CA GLN A 65 3.02 -10.10 8.36
C GLN A 65 2.40 -8.81 8.91
N PRO A 66 1.19 -8.42 8.47
CA PRO A 66 0.54 -7.21 8.97
C PRO A 66 0.10 -7.41 10.43
N TRP A 67 0.91 -6.95 11.38
CA TRP A 67 0.71 -7.15 12.82
C TRP A 67 -0.68 -6.73 13.32
N GLN A 68 -1.24 -5.65 12.75
CA GLN A 68 -2.57 -5.15 13.11
C GLN A 68 -3.72 -6.07 12.71
N LYS A 69 -3.48 -7.10 11.89
CA LYS A 69 -4.51 -8.01 11.38
C LYS A 69 -4.35 -9.44 11.89
N VAL A 70 -3.35 -9.68 12.74
CA VAL A 70 -3.13 -10.99 13.36
C VAL A 70 -4.33 -11.29 14.28
N GLY A 71 -5.02 -12.39 14.02
CA GLY A 71 -6.18 -12.84 14.81
C GLY A 71 -7.54 -12.30 14.36
N GLU A 72 -7.61 -11.24 13.55
CA GLU A 72 -8.90 -10.68 13.08
C GLU A 72 -9.44 -11.38 11.83
N ARG A 73 -8.57 -11.77 10.90
CA ARG A 73 -8.94 -12.44 9.65
C ARG A 73 -7.77 -13.17 8.99
N HIS A 74 -8.10 -14.12 8.12
CA HIS A 74 -7.13 -14.69 7.19
C HIS A 74 -6.68 -13.62 6.16
N VAL A 75 -5.37 -13.51 5.98
CA VAL A 75 -4.72 -12.66 4.97
C VAL A 75 -4.03 -13.60 3.98
N SER A 76 -4.20 -13.36 2.69
CA SER A 76 -3.56 -14.20 1.65
C SER A 76 -2.04 -14.23 1.80
N ASP A 77 -1.41 -15.33 1.38
CA ASP A 77 0.05 -15.49 1.40
C ASP A 77 0.74 -14.27 0.75
N ALA A 78 1.88 -13.88 1.34
CA ALA A 78 2.61 -12.69 0.93
C ALA A 78 3.03 -12.72 -0.54
N GLU A 79 3.34 -13.90 -1.09
CA GLU A 79 3.72 -14.03 -2.51
C GLU A 79 2.55 -13.71 -3.45
N HIS A 80 1.33 -14.13 -3.11
CA HIS A 80 0.16 -13.76 -3.92
C HIS A 80 -0.05 -12.25 -3.93
N ARG A 81 0.07 -11.60 -2.78
CA ARG A 81 -0.11 -10.15 -2.64
C ARG A 81 0.99 -9.38 -3.38
N TYR A 82 2.23 -9.84 -3.28
CA TYR A 82 3.36 -9.32 -4.06
C TYR A 82 3.11 -9.42 -5.56
N LEU A 83 2.78 -10.61 -6.06
CA LEU A 83 2.58 -10.83 -7.49
C LEU A 83 1.38 -10.07 -8.05
N MET A 84 0.28 -9.99 -7.31
CA MET A 84 -0.85 -9.12 -7.70
C MET A 84 -0.42 -7.66 -7.77
N THR A 85 0.45 -7.22 -6.86
CA THR A 85 0.99 -5.84 -6.85
C THR A 85 1.92 -5.60 -8.04
N VAL A 86 2.79 -6.55 -8.38
CA VAL A 86 3.64 -6.49 -9.59
C VAL A 86 2.79 -6.39 -10.85
N ILE A 87 1.78 -7.25 -10.97
CA ILE A 87 0.85 -7.24 -12.12
C ILE A 87 0.12 -5.90 -12.22
N ALA A 88 -0.36 -5.37 -11.10
CA ALA A 88 -1.14 -4.13 -11.07
C ALA A 88 -0.31 -2.88 -11.43
N THR A 89 1.00 -2.91 -11.19
CA THR A 89 1.90 -1.77 -11.36
C THR A 89 2.67 -1.80 -12.68
N ALA A 90 2.76 -2.96 -13.34
CA ALA A 90 3.57 -3.19 -14.53
C ALA A 90 3.32 -2.23 -15.70
N SER A 91 2.12 -1.65 -15.82
CA SER A 91 1.77 -0.72 -16.91
C SER A 91 2.21 0.72 -16.65
N ASN A 92 2.66 1.06 -15.44
CA ASN A 92 3.10 2.42 -15.09
C ASN A 92 4.60 2.43 -14.83
N PRO A 93 5.43 3.10 -15.67
CA PRO A 93 6.88 3.08 -15.54
C PRO A 93 7.41 3.77 -14.29
N ARG A 94 6.59 4.58 -13.59
CA ARG A 94 6.97 5.20 -12.32
C ARG A 94 6.67 4.30 -11.12
N PHE A 95 5.96 3.20 -11.30
CA PHE A 95 5.57 2.32 -10.21
C PHE A 95 6.48 1.11 -10.12
N THR A 96 6.99 0.86 -8.92
CA THR A 96 7.82 -0.31 -8.60
C THR A 96 7.23 -1.06 -7.42
N VAL A 97 7.71 -2.29 -7.19
CA VAL A 97 7.26 -3.11 -6.06
C VAL A 97 8.46 -3.61 -5.30
N SER A 98 8.50 -3.35 -4.00
CA SER A 98 9.54 -3.81 -3.10
C SER A 98 9.07 -4.99 -2.27
N ARG A 99 9.96 -5.97 -2.09
CA ARG A 99 9.77 -7.13 -1.23
C ARG A 99 10.29 -6.94 0.19
N ILE A 100 10.79 -5.74 0.51
CA ILE A 100 11.55 -5.45 1.74
C ILE A 100 10.86 -5.93 3.02
N ASP A 101 9.54 -5.78 3.13
CA ASP A 101 8.80 -6.23 4.31
C ASP A 101 8.48 -7.73 4.30
N ILE A 102 8.37 -8.34 3.12
CA ILE A 102 8.15 -9.78 2.96
C ILE A 102 9.43 -10.52 3.34
N ASP A 103 10.55 -10.06 2.81
CA ASP A 103 11.84 -10.74 2.95
C ASP A 103 12.44 -10.51 4.36
N ARG A 104 12.10 -9.41 5.06
CA ARG A 104 12.47 -9.18 6.47
C ARG A 104 11.88 -10.24 7.41
N GLY A 105 10.68 -10.73 7.13
CA GLY A 105 9.92 -11.59 8.03
C GLY A 105 9.41 -10.86 9.29
N GLY A 106 8.59 -11.57 10.08
CA GLY A 106 8.01 -11.02 11.32
C GLY A 106 7.00 -9.89 11.09
N ALA A 107 6.63 -9.23 12.20
CA ALA A 107 5.67 -8.13 12.22
C ALA A 107 6.16 -6.91 11.40
N THR A 108 5.32 -6.41 10.49
CA THR A 108 5.67 -5.27 9.63
C THR A 108 5.37 -3.92 10.28
N TYR A 109 6.40 -3.17 10.69
CA TYR A 109 6.25 -1.80 11.17
C TYR A 109 6.77 -0.79 10.14
N THR A 110 5.99 0.28 9.88
CA THR A 110 6.37 1.35 8.93
C THR A 110 7.73 1.97 9.23
N PHE A 111 8.10 2.08 10.51
CA PHE A 111 9.41 2.58 10.92
C PHE A 111 10.57 1.74 10.36
N ASP A 112 10.42 0.41 10.39
CA ASP A 112 11.46 -0.50 9.89
C ASP A 112 11.53 -0.42 8.36
N THR A 113 10.36 -0.39 7.68
CA THR A 113 10.25 -0.20 6.23
C THR A 113 10.96 1.07 5.75
N LEU A 114 10.68 2.21 6.37
CA LEU A 114 11.26 3.50 5.97
C LEU A 114 12.76 3.57 6.27
N ASN A 115 13.23 2.99 7.38
CA ASN A 115 14.67 2.96 7.68
C ASN A 115 15.45 2.13 6.68
N GLU A 116 14.97 0.93 6.33
CA GLU A 116 15.66 0.07 5.38
C GLU A 116 15.63 0.67 3.95
N LEU A 117 14.50 1.26 3.54
CA LEU A 117 14.44 1.98 2.27
C LEU A 117 15.41 3.16 2.23
N ARG A 118 15.51 3.93 3.31
CA ARG A 118 16.49 5.02 3.42
C ARG A 118 17.93 4.51 3.36
N ALA A 119 18.22 3.36 3.96
CA ALA A 119 19.54 2.75 3.89
C ALA A 119 19.89 2.30 2.45
N LEU A 120 18.91 1.79 1.70
CA LEU A 120 19.08 1.40 0.30
C LEU A 120 19.11 2.61 -0.66
N ARG A 121 18.47 3.72 -0.30
CA ARG A 121 18.31 4.93 -1.12
C ARG A 121 18.65 6.19 -0.29
N PRO A 122 19.91 6.37 0.15
CA PRO A 122 20.28 7.47 1.07
C PRO A 122 20.06 8.87 0.47
N ASP A 123 20.10 8.98 -0.86
CA ASP A 123 19.93 10.24 -1.58
C ASP A 123 18.48 10.51 -2.01
N ALA A 124 17.52 9.69 -1.58
CA ALA A 124 16.11 9.91 -1.84
C ALA A 124 15.42 10.73 -0.74
N ASP A 125 14.49 11.57 -1.14
CA ASP A 125 13.49 12.17 -0.26
C ASP A 125 12.28 11.25 -0.23
N LEU A 126 11.95 10.72 0.95
CA LEU A 126 10.87 9.76 1.10
C LEU A 126 9.53 10.46 1.36
N PHE A 127 8.49 10.02 0.66
CA PHE A 127 7.11 10.45 0.83
C PHE A 127 6.27 9.24 1.18
N PHE A 128 5.83 9.11 2.44
CA PHE A 128 5.01 7.98 2.85
C PHE A 128 3.53 8.25 2.52
N ILE A 129 2.97 7.41 1.65
CA ILE A 129 1.61 7.54 1.12
C ILE A 129 0.71 6.53 1.82
N THR A 130 -0.34 7.02 2.48
CA THR A 130 -1.34 6.14 3.09
C THR A 130 -2.72 6.78 3.15
N GLY A 131 -3.74 5.96 3.36
CA GLY A 131 -5.10 6.42 3.54
C GLY A 131 -5.27 7.23 4.83
N ALA A 132 -6.18 8.20 4.76
CA ALA A 132 -6.66 9.01 5.86
C ALA A 132 -6.82 8.26 7.20
N ASP A 133 -7.54 7.14 7.16
CA ASP A 133 -7.88 6.34 8.34
C ASP A 133 -6.65 5.71 9.00
N ALA A 134 -5.60 5.44 8.24
CA ALA A 134 -4.35 4.90 8.78
C ALA A 134 -3.53 6.01 9.45
N ILE A 135 -3.57 7.23 8.91
CA ILE A 135 -2.90 8.39 9.49
C ILE A 135 -3.50 8.80 10.83
N SER A 136 -4.82 8.73 10.98
CA SER A 136 -5.47 9.08 12.26
C SER A 136 -4.98 8.20 13.42
N GLN A 137 -4.43 7.02 13.12
CA GLN A 137 -3.86 6.08 14.08
C GLN A 137 -2.33 6.17 14.19
N ILE A 138 -1.67 7.11 13.51
CA ILE A 138 -0.19 7.17 13.42
C ILE A 138 0.50 7.23 14.79
N MET A 139 -0.16 7.84 15.79
CA MET A 139 0.37 7.93 17.16
C MET A 139 0.44 6.59 17.88
N THR A 140 -0.29 5.57 17.40
CA THR A 140 -0.22 4.20 17.92
C THR A 140 0.93 3.39 17.29
N TRP A 141 1.60 3.94 16.27
CA TRP A 141 2.62 3.22 15.54
C TRP A 141 3.93 3.16 16.34
N ARG A 142 4.64 2.04 16.18
CA ARG A 142 5.96 1.85 16.79
C ARG A 142 6.90 2.97 16.36
N ASN A 143 7.52 3.64 17.32
CA ASN A 143 8.42 4.78 17.11
C ASN A 143 7.78 5.95 16.33
N ALA A 144 6.48 6.22 16.52
CA ALA A 144 5.77 7.30 15.83
C ALA A 144 6.51 8.66 15.85
N HIS A 145 7.14 9.01 16.97
CA HIS A 145 7.92 10.25 17.10
C HIS A 145 9.15 10.32 16.17
N LYS A 146 9.69 9.20 15.69
CA LYS A 146 10.84 9.17 14.77
C LYS A 146 10.44 9.07 13.30
N LEU A 147 9.18 8.69 13.01
CA LEU A 147 8.71 8.50 11.65
C LEU A 147 8.83 9.78 10.81
N TRP A 148 8.57 10.92 11.43
CA TRP A 148 8.61 12.25 10.81
C TRP A 148 10.01 12.66 10.33
N ASP A 149 11.07 12.07 10.92
CA ASP A 149 12.45 12.31 10.51
C ASP A 149 12.86 11.40 9.33
N LEU A 150 11.99 10.45 8.94
CA LEU A 150 12.25 9.49 7.88
C LEU A 150 11.57 9.86 6.56
N ALA A 151 10.40 10.50 6.61
CA ALA A 151 9.59 10.77 5.43
C ALA A 151 8.62 11.95 5.64
N THR A 152 8.24 12.56 4.51
CA THR A 152 7.05 13.43 4.44
C THR A 152 5.80 12.55 4.38
N PHE A 153 4.80 12.82 5.22
CA PHE A 153 3.57 12.00 5.27
C PHE A 153 2.48 12.61 4.40
N VAL A 154 1.92 11.78 3.52
CA VAL A 154 0.85 12.14 2.59
C VAL A 154 -0.38 11.29 2.87
N GLY A 155 -1.43 11.95 3.39
CA GLY A 155 -2.72 11.34 3.66
C GLY A 155 -3.67 11.51 2.49
N VAL A 156 -4.10 10.41 1.87
CA VAL A 156 -5.11 10.49 0.81
C VAL A 156 -6.51 10.38 1.40
N THR A 157 -7.37 11.35 1.09
CA THR A 157 -8.77 11.42 1.53
C THR A 157 -9.72 11.34 0.34
N ARG A 158 -10.96 10.92 0.64
CA ARG A 158 -12.08 11.06 -0.29
C ARG A 158 -12.71 12.45 -0.13
N PRO A 159 -13.37 12.99 -1.17
CA PRO A 159 -13.95 14.34 -1.14
C PRO A 159 -14.88 14.61 0.05
N ASP A 160 -15.63 13.59 0.50
CA ASP A 160 -16.59 13.68 1.61
C ASP A 160 -16.00 13.31 2.98
N HIS A 161 -14.68 13.11 3.07
CA HIS A 161 -14.00 12.76 4.32
C HIS A 161 -12.98 13.84 4.67
N GLU A 162 -13.37 14.74 5.57
CA GLU A 162 -12.42 15.67 6.17
C GLU A 162 -11.59 14.93 7.22
N LEU A 163 -10.27 14.99 7.06
CA LEU A 163 -9.36 14.67 8.13
C LEU A 163 -9.09 15.95 8.90
N ASP A 164 -9.24 15.87 10.22
CA ASP A 164 -8.44 16.69 11.11
C ASP A 164 -7.19 15.85 11.44
N PRO A 165 -6.08 15.98 10.67
CA PRO A 165 -4.89 15.18 10.94
C PRO A 165 -4.45 15.46 12.37
N PRO A 166 -4.08 14.43 13.16
CA PRO A 166 -3.58 14.67 14.50
C PRO A 166 -2.40 15.66 14.41
N LEU A 167 -2.61 16.86 14.95
CA LEU A 167 -1.59 17.89 15.07
C LEU A 167 -0.51 17.37 16.01
N ALA A 168 0.46 16.63 15.45
CA ALA A 168 1.66 16.28 16.17
C ALA A 168 2.54 17.52 16.23
N GLU A 169 2.36 18.37 17.25
CA GLU A 169 3.28 19.42 17.71
C GLU A 169 4.28 19.93 16.65
N GLY A 170 3.79 20.66 15.64
CA GLY A 170 4.64 21.29 14.60
C GLY A 170 5.05 20.39 13.42
N ARG A 171 4.44 19.22 13.25
CA ARG A 171 4.73 18.28 12.16
C ARG A 171 3.53 18.18 11.22
N HIS A 172 3.80 18.36 9.93
CA HIS A 172 2.78 18.53 8.91
C HIS A 172 2.50 17.21 8.19
N ILE A 173 1.25 16.75 8.24
CA ILE A 173 0.70 15.78 7.30
C ILE A 173 0.10 16.59 6.16
N THR A 174 0.51 16.31 4.93
CA THR A 174 -0.17 16.88 3.76
C THR A 174 -1.33 15.98 3.36
N THR A 175 -2.54 16.52 3.34
CA THR A 175 -3.71 15.77 2.87
C THR A 175 -3.94 16.05 1.38
N LEU A 176 -4.22 14.99 0.62
CA LEU A 176 -4.57 15.09 -0.78
C LEU A 176 -5.94 14.46 -1.01
N LYS A 177 -6.88 15.27 -1.53
CA LYS A 177 -8.17 14.77 -2.00
C LYS A 177 -7.95 14.08 -3.34
N ILE A 178 -8.32 12.82 -3.44
CA ILE A 178 -8.26 12.04 -4.67
C ILE A 178 -9.68 11.79 -5.19
N PRO A 179 -9.86 11.51 -6.50
CA PRO A 179 -11.17 11.14 -7.05
C PRO A 179 -11.84 10.06 -6.20
N ALA A 180 -13.12 10.27 -5.86
CA ALA A 180 -13.86 9.38 -4.98
C ALA A 180 -14.01 7.99 -5.61
N MET A 181 -13.13 7.06 -5.22
CA MET A 181 -13.29 5.65 -5.55
C MET A 181 -13.64 4.88 -4.28
N ALA A 182 -14.93 4.55 -4.15
CA ALA A 182 -15.46 3.71 -3.08
C ALA A 182 -15.10 2.23 -3.32
N ILE A 183 -13.83 1.95 -3.58
CA ILE A 183 -13.27 0.61 -3.78
C ILE A 183 -12.55 0.22 -2.50
N SER A 184 -12.79 -0.99 -2.01
CA SER A 184 -12.03 -1.56 -0.89
C SER A 184 -11.67 -3.01 -1.18
N SER A 185 -10.50 -3.44 -0.72
CA SER A 185 -10.11 -4.85 -0.80
C SER A 185 -11.11 -5.76 -0.09
N THR A 186 -11.76 -5.29 0.98
CA THR A 186 -12.79 -6.06 1.70
C THR A 186 -14.00 -6.35 0.82
N ASP A 187 -14.50 -5.36 0.08
CA ASP A 187 -15.60 -5.58 -0.86
C ASP A 187 -15.19 -6.50 -2.01
N ILE A 188 -13.96 -6.34 -2.53
CA ILE A 188 -13.43 -7.19 -3.60
C ILE A 188 -13.35 -8.66 -3.17
N ARG A 189 -12.84 -8.94 -1.96
CA ARG A 189 -12.79 -10.31 -1.42
C ARG A 189 -14.19 -10.89 -1.24
N ARG A 190 -15.14 -10.11 -0.72
CA ARG A 190 -16.56 -10.52 -0.59
C ARG A 190 -17.13 -10.90 -1.95
N ARG A 191 -17.01 -10.01 -2.95
CA ARG A 191 -17.51 -10.25 -4.31
C ARG A 191 -16.89 -11.50 -4.93
N ALA A 192 -15.57 -11.65 -4.82
CA ALA A 192 -14.87 -12.83 -5.35
C ALA A 192 -15.33 -14.14 -4.67
N ALA A 193 -15.63 -14.11 -3.37
CA ALA A 193 -16.17 -15.25 -2.64
C ALA A 193 -17.60 -15.64 -3.07
N GLU A 194 -18.35 -14.67 -3.61
CA GLU A 194 -19.74 -14.81 -4.06
C GLU A 194 -19.85 -14.97 -5.59
N ASP A 195 -18.72 -15.18 -6.29
CA ASP A 195 -18.63 -15.19 -7.76
C ASP A 195 -19.20 -13.92 -8.43
N ALA A 196 -19.27 -12.82 -7.69
CA ALA A 196 -19.70 -11.53 -8.18
C ALA A 196 -18.57 -10.81 -8.95
N PRO A 197 -18.89 -9.96 -9.94
CA PRO A 197 -17.89 -9.29 -10.75
C PRO A 197 -16.97 -8.34 -9.94
N ILE A 198 -15.66 -8.48 -10.17
CA ILE A 198 -14.61 -7.58 -9.67
C ILE A 198 -13.90 -6.81 -10.79
N TRP A 199 -14.35 -6.97 -12.03
CA TRP A 199 -13.88 -6.22 -13.20
C TRP A 199 -13.98 -4.71 -12.95
N TYR A 200 -12.97 -3.95 -13.38
CA TYR A 200 -12.85 -2.50 -13.19
C TYR A 200 -12.71 -2.02 -11.73
N LEU A 201 -12.75 -2.93 -10.74
CA LEU A 201 -12.33 -2.62 -9.36
C LEU A 201 -10.83 -2.84 -9.18
N VAL A 202 -10.29 -3.83 -9.89
CA VAL A 202 -8.87 -4.17 -9.94
C VAL A 202 -8.42 -4.28 -11.41
N PRO A 203 -7.10 -4.15 -11.70
CA PRO A 203 -6.59 -4.37 -13.05
C PRO A 203 -6.91 -5.77 -13.58
N ASP A 204 -7.09 -5.89 -14.90
CA ASP A 204 -7.48 -7.15 -15.56
C ASP A 204 -6.54 -8.33 -15.22
N GLY A 205 -5.22 -8.07 -15.18
CA GLY A 205 -4.26 -9.10 -14.79
C GLY A 205 -4.45 -9.59 -13.36
N VAL A 206 -4.93 -8.74 -12.45
CA VAL A 206 -5.27 -9.11 -11.06
C VAL A 206 -6.56 -9.93 -11.03
N VAL A 207 -7.57 -9.59 -11.84
CA VAL A 207 -8.79 -10.41 -12.00
C VAL A 207 -8.42 -11.83 -12.43
N GLN A 208 -7.60 -11.93 -13.48
CA GLN A 208 -7.13 -13.21 -14.02
C GLN A 208 -6.31 -14.00 -12.99
N TYR A 209 -5.46 -13.32 -12.22
CA TYR A 209 -4.66 -13.94 -11.17
C TYR A 209 -5.53 -14.52 -10.05
N ILE A 210 -6.50 -13.74 -9.54
CA ILE A 210 -7.45 -14.18 -8.51
C ILE A 210 -8.22 -15.42 -9.00
N ALA A 211 -8.72 -15.39 -10.23
CA ALA A 211 -9.45 -16.51 -10.82
C ALA A 211 -8.56 -17.75 -10.98
N LYS A 212 -7.34 -17.60 -11.50
CA LYS A 212 -6.39 -18.69 -11.73
C LYS A 212 -6.03 -19.45 -10.45
N TYR A 213 -5.81 -18.73 -9.35
CA TYR A 213 -5.40 -19.33 -8.07
C TYR A 213 -6.57 -19.58 -7.12
N GLY A 214 -7.81 -19.25 -7.52
CA GLY A 214 -9.00 -19.43 -6.70
C GLY A 214 -8.99 -18.60 -5.42
N LEU A 215 -8.32 -17.45 -5.42
CA LEU A 215 -8.20 -16.63 -4.22
C LEU A 215 -9.57 -16.13 -3.77
N TYR A 216 -9.75 -16.03 -2.45
CA TYR A 216 -10.96 -15.52 -1.76
C TYR A 216 -12.21 -16.40 -1.81
N LYS A 217 -12.19 -17.53 -2.52
CA LYS A 217 -13.33 -18.47 -2.52
C LYS A 217 -13.33 -19.35 -1.27
N LYS A 218 -14.53 -19.61 -0.71
CA LYS A 218 -14.70 -20.48 0.47
C LYS A 218 -14.28 -21.93 0.18
N ASP A 219 -14.58 -22.42 -1.03
CA ASP A 219 -14.36 -23.80 -1.43
C ASP A 219 -13.20 -23.99 -2.42
N ALA A 220 -12.27 -23.02 -2.49
CA ALA A 220 -11.09 -23.17 -3.33
C ALA A 220 -10.20 -24.31 -2.80
N LEU A 221 -10.36 -25.49 -3.38
CA LEU A 221 -9.49 -26.66 -3.25
C LEU A 221 -8.16 -26.50 -4.02
N THR A 222 -7.75 -25.27 -4.34
CA THR A 222 -6.54 -25.08 -5.16
C THR A 222 -5.32 -25.45 -4.32
N ALA A 223 -4.39 -26.18 -4.92
CA ALA A 223 -3.10 -26.50 -4.30
C ALA A 223 -2.25 -25.26 -3.95
N TYR A 224 -2.73 -24.06 -4.31
CA TYR A 224 -2.04 -22.79 -4.16
C TYR A 224 -2.68 -21.89 -3.10
N ARG A 225 -3.74 -22.34 -2.42
CA ARG A 225 -4.44 -21.51 -1.42
C ARG A 225 -3.49 -21.04 -0.31
N ASP A 226 -2.61 -21.93 0.10
CA ASP A 226 -1.66 -21.69 1.19
C ASP A 226 -0.27 -21.26 0.66
N GLY A 227 -0.19 -20.84 -0.61
CA GLY A 227 1.02 -20.30 -1.23
C GLY A 227 1.40 -20.97 -2.55
N LEU A 228 2.30 -20.33 -3.28
CA LEU A 228 2.85 -20.87 -4.53
C LEU A 228 3.89 -21.98 -4.26
N PRO A 229 4.11 -22.91 -5.21
CA PRO A 229 5.18 -23.89 -5.09
C PRO A 229 6.52 -23.17 -4.97
N ARG A 230 7.22 -23.39 -3.87
CA ARG A 230 8.58 -22.88 -3.65
C ARG A 230 9.57 -23.98 -3.97
N VAL A 231 10.66 -23.64 -4.66
CA VAL A 231 11.80 -24.56 -4.82
C VAL A 231 12.29 -24.85 -3.40
N LYS A 232 12.38 -26.14 -3.06
CA LYS A 232 12.98 -26.56 -1.80
C LYS A 232 14.40 -26.02 -1.76
N ASP A 233 14.84 -25.51 -0.61
CA ASP A 233 16.25 -25.19 -0.42
C ASP A 233 17.13 -26.44 -0.64
N GLU A 234 18.45 -26.28 -0.67
CA GLU A 234 19.40 -27.40 -0.84
C GLU A 234 19.23 -28.51 0.24
N SER A 235 18.49 -28.23 1.33
CA SER A 235 18.15 -29.18 2.38
C SER A 235 16.84 -29.96 2.13
N GLY A 236 16.11 -29.65 1.06
CA GLY A 236 14.86 -30.33 0.71
C GLY A 236 13.65 -29.87 1.52
N GLN A 237 13.77 -28.78 2.28
CA GLN A 237 12.70 -28.22 3.12
C GLN A 237 12.08 -26.99 2.46
N ALA A 238 10.76 -26.84 2.62
CA ALA A 238 10.10 -25.58 2.30
C ALA A 238 10.56 -24.54 3.33
N PRO A 239 10.85 -23.28 2.93
CA PRO A 239 11.26 -22.25 3.87
C PRO A 239 10.14 -22.09 4.92
N GLN A 240 10.46 -22.46 6.16
CA GLN A 240 9.52 -22.37 7.27
C GLN A 240 9.21 -20.90 7.51
N SER A 241 7.92 -20.53 7.51
CA SER A 241 7.50 -19.29 8.14
C SER A 241 7.85 -19.42 9.62
N THR A 242 8.88 -18.71 10.08
CA THR A 242 9.24 -18.68 11.50
C THR A 242 8.12 -17.97 12.25
N ASN A 243 7.14 -18.74 12.73
CA ASN A 243 6.25 -18.30 13.81
C ASN A 243 7.09 -18.26 15.07
N ASN A 244 7.74 -17.13 15.31
CA ASN A 244 8.37 -16.90 16.59
C ASN A 244 7.27 -16.46 17.56
N GLU A 245 6.62 -17.43 18.20
CA GLU A 245 5.88 -17.21 19.44
C GLU A 245 6.90 -16.87 20.54
N GLY A 246 7.41 -15.63 20.48
CA GLY A 246 8.14 -15.03 21.58
C GLY A 246 7.14 -14.56 22.62
N THR A 247 6.81 -15.43 23.56
CA THR A 247 6.39 -15.02 24.91
C THR A 247 7.35 -13.96 25.44
N HIS A 248 6.89 -12.77 25.79
CA HIS A 248 7.47 -11.99 26.89
C HIS A 248 6.46 -10.97 27.43
N GLU A 249 6.42 -10.94 28.76
CA GLU A 249 5.78 -9.99 29.68
C GLU A 249 6.10 -8.52 29.40
#